data_AF-A0A382TV10-F1
#
_entry.id   AF-A0A382TV10-F1
#
_cell.length_a   1.000
_cell.length_b   1.000
_cell.length_c   1.000
_cell.angle_alpha   90.00
_cell.angle_beta   90.00
_cell.angle_gamma   90.00
#
_symmetry.space_group_name_H-M   'P 1'
#
loop_
_entity.id
_entity.type
_entity.pdbx_description
1 polymer ?
#
loop_
_entity_poly.entity_id
_entity_poly.type
_entity_poly.pdbx_seq_one_letter_code
_entity_poly.pdbx_strand_id
1 'polypeptide(L)'
;MAQRDYYEVLGVKKGADEAEIKKAYKRLAMKYHPDRNAGDKAGAEKKFKEVRKAYDVISDPQKRSAYDQFGHAGVEQQGAGGFG
;
A
#
# COMPACT_ATOMS: atom_id res chain seq x y z
N MET A 1 -0.44 -18.10 2.05
CA MET A 1 -0.82 -17.34 0.84
C MET A 1 0.17 -16.20 0.71
N ALA A 2 0.88 -16.09 -0.41
CA ALA A 2 1.87 -15.02 -0.62
C ALA A 2 1.20 -13.65 -0.39
N GLN A 3 1.80 -12.79 0.45
CA GLN A 3 1.31 -11.41 0.60
C GLN A 3 1.36 -10.76 -0.80
N ARG A 4 0.24 -10.15 -1.22
CA ARG A 4 0.14 -9.51 -2.54
C ARG A 4 1.16 -8.39 -2.64
N ASP A 5 1.83 -8.29 -3.78
CA ASP A 5 2.81 -7.23 -4.00
C ASP A 5 2.20 -5.85 -3.82
N TYR A 6 2.87 -4.96 -3.07
CA TYR A 6 2.37 -3.59 -2.85
C TYR A 6 2.19 -2.82 -4.16
N TYR A 7 3.04 -3.10 -5.15
CA TYR A 7 2.89 -2.58 -6.51
C TYR A 7 1.59 -3.07 -7.18
N GLU A 8 1.23 -4.35 -7.03
CA GLU A 8 -0.03 -4.90 -7.53
C GLU A 8 -1.26 -4.36 -6.79
N VAL A 9 -1.16 -4.18 -5.46
CA VAL A 9 -2.22 -3.59 -4.65
C VAL A 9 -2.57 -2.18 -5.10
N LEU A 10 -1.55 -1.38 -5.42
CA LEU A 10 -1.72 -0.04 -5.99
C LEU A 10 -2.02 -0.06 -7.49
N GLY A 11 -1.77 -1.18 -8.17
CA GLY A 11 -1.94 -1.33 -9.62
C GLY A 11 -0.92 -0.50 -10.40
N VAL A 12 0.31 -0.43 -9.90
CA VAL A 12 1.46 0.26 -10.51
C VAL A 12 2.56 -0.76 -10.81
N LYS A 13 3.49 -0.40 -11.70
CA LYS A 13 4.65 -1.25 -12.00
C LYS A 13 5.74 -1.10 -10.93
N LYS A 14 6.54 -2.15 -10.74
CA LYS A 14 7.78 -2.07 -9.96
C LYS A 14 8.71 -1.04 -10.62
N GLY A 15 9.12 -0.03 -9.87
CA GLY A 15 9.87 1.13 -10.40
C GLY A 15 9.02 2.34 -10.80
N ALA A 16 7.70 2.33 -10.56
CA ALA A 16 6.85 3.52 -10.70
C ALA A 16 7.39 4.69 -9.86
N ASP A 17 7.25 5.90 -10.38
CA ASP A 17 7.67 7.10 -9.66
C ASP A 17 6.70 7.42 -8.50
N GLU A 18 7.13 8.28 -7.58
CA GLU A 18 6.28 8.70 -6.46
C GLU A 18 4.97 9.35 -6.94
N ALA A 19 4.99 10.03 -8.09
CA ALA A 19 3.83 10.68 -8.66
C ALA A 19 2.77 9.66 -9.11
N GLU A 20 3.16 8.59 -9.80
CA GLU A 20 2.31 7.47 -10.20
C GLU A 20 1.75 6.75 -8.98
N ILE A 21 2.58 6.48 -7.97
CA ILE A 21 2.16 5.83 -6.73
C ILE A 21 1.13 6.67 -5.98
N LYS A 22 1.37 7.97 -5.84
CA LYS A 22 0.43 8.91 -5.20
C LYS A 22 -0.86 9.03 -5.99
N LYS A 23 -0.79 9.06 -7.32
CA LYS A 23 -1.97 9.10 -8.21
C LYS A 23 -2.80 7.83 -8.08
N ALA A 24 -2.14 6.67 -8.05
CA ALA A 24 -2.79 5.37 -7.87
C ALA A 24 -3.47 5.27 -6.49
N TYR A 25 -2.77 5.65 -5.42
CA TYR A 25 -3.33 5.73 -4.07
C TYR A 25 -4.56 6.62 -4.03
N LYS A 26 -4.50 7.84 -4.59
CA LYS A 26 -5.63 8.77 -4.60
C LYS A 26 -6.85 8.20 -5.35
N ARG A 27 -6.62 7.52 -6.48
CA ARG A 27 -7.67 6.84 -7.25
C ARG A 27 -8.33 5.71 -6.45
N LEU A 28 -7.54 4.89 -5.77
CA LEU A 28 -8.03 3.76 -4.98
C LEU A 28 -8.70 4.22 -3.68
N ALA A 29 -8.18 5.26 -3.04
CA ALA A 29 -8.78 5.88 -1.85
C ALA A 29 -10.18 6.41 -2.15
N MET A 30 -10.38 7.09 -3.29
CA MET A 30 -11.72 7.50 -3.73
C MET A 30 -12.61 6.31 -4.08
N LYS A 31 -12.04 5.27 -4.73
CA LYS A 31 -12.79 4.05 -5.09
C LYS A 31 -13.28 3.27 -3.88
N TYR A 32 -12.50 3.21 -2.81
CA TYR A 32 -12.82 2.51 -1.56
C TYR A 32 -13.30 3.47 -0.45
N HIS A 33 -13.64 4.72 -0.78
CA HIS A 33 -14.14 5.68 0.19
C HIS A 33 -15.50 5.20 0.75
N PRO A 34 -15.75 5.31 2.07
CA PRO A 34 -17.00 4.85 2.70
C PRO A 34 -18.25 5.53 2.11
N ASP A 35 -18.11 6.76 1.62
CA ASP A 35 -19.18 7.50 0.94
C ASP A 35 -19.65 6.82 -0.36
N ARG A 36 -18.72 6.22 -1.11
CA ARG A 36 -19.05 5.53 -2.38
C ARG A 36 -19.36 4.05 -2.20
N ASN A 37 -19.09 3.50 -1.02
CA ASN A 37 -19.23 2.07 -0.69
C ASN A 37 -20.15 1.87 0.53
N ALA A 38 -21.28 2.59 0.56
CA ALA A 38 -22.22 2.53 1.68
C ALA A 38 -22.75 1.11 1.97
N GLY A 39 -22.82 0.24 0.96
CA GLY A 39 -23.29 -1.16 1.07
C GLY A 39 -22.19 -2.20 1.33
N ASP A 40 -20.91 -1.85 1.18
CA ASP A 40 -19.77 -2.77 1.41
C ASP A 40 -18.64 -2.06 2.14
N LYS A 41 -18.97 -1.49 3.30
CA LYS A 41 -17.98 -0.78 4.14
C LYS A 41 -16.86 -1.71 4.58
N ALA A 42 -17.17 -2.96 4.91
CA ALA A 42 -16.18 -3.93 5.37
C ALA A 42 -15.18 -4.32 4.25
N GLY A 43 -15.66 -4.59 3.03
CA GLY A 43 -14.81 -4.89 1.88
C GLY A 43 -14.00 -3.68 1.44
N ALA A 44 -14.61 -2.49 1.44
CA ALA A 44 -13.92 -1.24 1.13
C ALA A 44 -12.84 -0.89 2.15
N GLU A 45 -13.12 -1.05 3.45
CA GLU A 45 -12.15 -0.79 4.52
C GLU A 45 -10.95 -1.74 4.44
N LYS A 46 -11.18 -3.04 4.18
CA LYS A 46 -10.10 -4.02 4.02
C LYS A 46 -9.17 -3.63 2.86
N LYS A 47 -9.76 -3.33 1.69
CA LYS A 47 -8.98 -2.90 0.52
C LYS A 47 -8.29 -1.55 0.75
N PHE A 48 -8.94 -0.63 1.46
CA PHE A 48 -8.36 0.66 1.80
C PHE A 48 -7.14 0.51 2.74
N LYS A 49 -7.22 -0.38 3.73
CA LYS A 49 -6.09 -0.73 4.61
C LYS A 49 -4.93 -1.33 3.81
N GLU A 50 -5.20 -2.26 2.88
CA GLU A 50 -4.16 -2.82 2.01
C GLU A 50 -3.50 -1.74 1.14
N VAL A 51 -4.30 -0.88 0.50
CA VAL A 51 -3.82 0.23 -0.35
C VAL A 51 -3.00 1.24 0.44
N ARG A 52 -3.43 1.57 1.67
CA ARG A 52 -2.68 2.46 2.56
C ARG A 52 -1.35 1.85 2.99
N LYS A 53 -1.33 0.56 3.35
CA LYS A 53 -0.09 -0.15 3.72
C LYS A 53 0.87 -0.18 2.53
N ALA A 54 0.37 -0.51 1.34
CA ALA A 54 1.17 -0.49 0.12
C ALA A 54 1.79 0.88 -0.13
N TYR A 55 0.97 1.94 -0.06
CA TYR A 55 1.45 3.31 -0.24
C TYR A 55 2.51 3.68 0.80
N ASP A 56 2.28 3.43 2.10
CA ASP A 56 3.23 3.76 3.17
C ASP A 56 4.63 3.16 2.96
N VAL A 57 4.67 1.95 2.39
CA VAL A 57 5.92 1.23 2.12
C VAL A 57 6.57 1.69 0.84
N ILE A 58 5.83 1.70 -0.28
CA ILE A 58 6.44 1.99 -1.57
C ILE A 58 6.53 3.49 -1.85
N SER A 59 5.81 4.37 -1.15
CA SER A 59 5.98 5.82 -1.32
C SER A 59 7.25 6.35 -0.68
N ASP A 60 7.76 5.67 0.35
CA ASP A 60 8.98 6.05 1.06
C ASP A 60 10.18 5.36 0.39
N PRO A 61 11.19 6.10 -0.11
CA PRO A 61 12.36 5.52 -0.75
C PRO A 61 13.14 4.54 0.14
N GLN A 62 13.21 4.78 1.45
CA GLN A 62 13.93 3.93 2.39
C GLN A 62 13.19 2.60 2.60
N LYS A 63 11.87 2.67 2.85
CA LYS A 63 11.03 1.48 3.02
C LYS A 63 10.86 0.71 1.70
N ARG A 64 10.78 1.41 0.57
CA ARG A 64 10.76 0.81 -0.78
C ARG A 64 12.06 0.06 -1.03
N SER A 65 13.20 0.64 -0.69
CA SER A 65 14.49 -0.06 -0.83
C SER A 65 14.54 -1.31 0.02
N ALA A 66 14.05 -1.26 1.27
CA ALA A 66 13.97 -2.45 2.13
C ALA A 66 13.00 -3.50 1.55
N TYR A 67 11.84 -3.08 1.03
CA TYR A 67 10.88 -3.94 0.35
C TYR A 67 11.46 -4.59 -0.90
N ASP A 68 12.18 -3.83 -1.72
CA ASP A 68 12.74 -4.32 -2.97
C ASP A 68 13.91 -5.30 -2.74
N GLN A 69 14.63 -5.15 -1.62
CA GLN A 69 15.76 -6.02 -1.22
C GLN A 69 15.32 -7.30 -0.50
N PHE A 70 14.34 -7.20 0.39
CA PHE A 70 13.97 -8.29 1.31
C PHE A 70 12.51 -8.74 1.17
N GLY A 71 11.75 -8.16 0.24
CA GLY A 71 10.32 -8.40 0.08
C GLY A 71 9.50 -7.94 1.29
N HIS A 72 8.34 -8.56 1.49
CA HIS A 72 7.46 -8.26 2.62
C HIS A 72 8.13 -8.50 3.99
N ALA A 73 9.11 -9.41 4.08
CA ALA A 73 9.81 -9.73 5.33
C ALA A 73 10.68 -8.57 5.83
N GLY A 74 11.32 -7.79 4.95
CA GLY A 74 12.16 -6.67 5.36
C GLY A 74 11.40 -5.46 5.88
N VAL A 75 10.13 -5.33 5.50
CA VAL A 75 9.29 -4.19 5.91
C VAL A 75 8.47 -4.51 7.15
N GLU A 76 8.13 -5.78 7.38
CA GLU A 76 7.42 -6.20 8.59
C GLU A 76 8.26 -5.96 9.86
N GLN A 77 9.58 -6.12 9.77
CA GLN A 77 10.51 -5.82 10.87
C GLN A 77 10.70 -4.32 11.12
N GLN A 78 10.52 -3.47 10.09
CA GLN A 78 10.57 -2.02 10.23
C GLN A 78 9.22 -1.40 10.66
N GLY A 79 8.11 -2.10 10.41
CA GLY A 79 6.76 -1.70 10.86
C GLY A 79 6.41 -2.11 12.29
N ALA A 80 7.15 -3.07 12.86
CA ALA A 80 6.96 -3.54 14.25
C ALA A 80 7.89 -2.85 15.28
N GLY A 81 8.71 -1.89 14.86
CA GLY A 81 9.83 -1.37 15.67
C GLY A 81 9.99 0.15 15.69
N GLY A 82 8.91 0.93 15.59
CA GLY A 82 8.99 2.38 15.58
C GLY A 82 7.89 3.05 16.37
N PHE A 83 7.94 2.96 17.71
CA PHE A 83 7.79 4.10 18.63
C PHE A 83 8.39 3.66 19.98
N GLY A 84 9.53 4.27 20.33
CA GLY A 84 9.87 4.46 21.75
C GLY A 84 9.02 5.57 22.36
#